data_AF-A0A9J7GRS6-F1
#
_entry.id   AF-A0A9J7GRS6-F1
#
_cell.length_a   1.000
_cell.length_b   1.000
_cell.length_c   1.000
_cell.angle_alpha   90.00
_cell.angle_beta   90.00
_cell.angle_gamma   90.00
#
_symmetry.space_group_name_H-M   'P 1'
#
loop_
_entity.id
_entity.type
_entity.pdbx_description
1 polymer ?
#
loop_
_entity_poly.entity_id
_entity_poly.type
_entity_poly.pdbx_seq_one_letter_code
_entity_poly.pdbx_strand_id
1 'polypeptide(L)'
;MLIPLQTELVTKNPTSSFQVTRLAESSNLDMAPDAFDDQYEGCVQEMEKKAPLLLQEDFNMNKDLKVEWEKAEKKWKEIKNKINYPKGFSDYHGTAFVVYTGNHIYDKFNGALREFKKNSSNFHYKALHYYLTRALQLLNNKNCYTVYRGTRNKFSYTGKGSVRFGQFASSSFDKKVALDIFGGASGTLFTIKTCLGVNITGFSYYPSEKEVLIPVYEVFNKVTVIPSGKANVNIFLNSPQRGKSNFNCFYSSGTRDSPAFLLLVVLLSLLVQLLPLAEL
;
A
#
# COMPACT_ATOMS: atom_id res chain seq x y z
N MET A 1 51.10 -4.22 28.07
CA MET A 1 51.44 -5.54 28.63
C MET A 1 50.99 -5.52 30.09
N LEU A 2 49.83 -6.11 30.39
CA LEU A 2 49.35 -6.60 31.70
C LEU A 2 47.88 -7.03 31.52
N ILE A 3 47.68 -8.33 31.58
CA ILE A 3 46.44 -9.12 31.70
C ILE A 3 46.85 -10.27 32.65
N PRO A 4 45.99 -10.97 33.43
CA PRO A 4 44.59 -10.75 33.88
C PRO A 4 44.42 -10.91 35.41
N LEU A 5 43.19 -10.73 35.90
CA LEU A 5 42.61 -11.64 36.91
C LEU A 5 41.22 -12.12 36.45
N GLN A 6 41.12 -13.42 36.22
CA GLN A 6 39.90 -14.25 36.27
C GLN A 6 39.68 -14.57 37.78
N THR A 7 38.53 -14.82 38.39
CA THR A 7 37.25 -15.48 38.06
C THR A 7 36.40 -15.27 39.35
N GLU A 8 35.06 -15.16 39.40
CA GLU A 8 34.09 -16.26 39.29
C GLU A 8 32.63 -15.73 39.42
N LEU A 9 31.75 -16.39 38.68
CA LEU A 9 30.42 -16.91 39.05
C LEU A 9 29.38 -15.96 39.68
N VAL A 10 28.42 -15.55 38.84
CA VAL A 10 27.01 -15.38 39.28
C VAL A 10 26.11 -16.26 38.42
N THR A 11 25.14 -16.84 39.11
CA THR A 11 24.30 -18.01 38.83
C THR A 11 23.33 -17.87 37.64
N LYS A 12 23.14 -18.99 36.93
CA LYS A 12 22.03 -19.23 35.99
C LYS A 12 20.74 -19.54 36.78
N ASN A 13 19.60 -18.99 36.37
CA ASN A 13 18.38 -19.75 36.06
C ASN A 13 17.30 -18.90 35.34
N PRO A 14 16.23 -19.49 34.73
CA PRO A 14 16.05 -19.45 33.28
C PRO A 14 14.65 -18.93 32.85
N THR A 15 14.34 -19.08 31.55
CA THR A 15 13.07 -18.81 30.82
C THR A 15 12.84 -17.33 30.44
N SER A 16 12.52 -16.94 29.20
CA SER A 16 12.09 -17.65 27.99
C SER A 16 12.53 -16.83 26.76
N SER A 17 13.52 -17.29 26.00
CA SER A 17 13.82 -16.76 24.68
C SER A 17 13.00 -17.52 23.64
N PHE A 18 11.83 -16.98 23.29
CA PHE A 18 11.22 -17.33 22.01
C PHE A 18 12.03 -16.66 20.89
N GLN A 19 13.20 -17.22 20.58
CA GLN A 19 13.73 -17.11 19.23
C GLN A 19 12.85 -17.97 18.33
N VAL A 20 11.76 -17.39 17.85
CA VAL A 20 11.09 -17.90 16.66
C VAL A 20 12.06 -17.63 15.51
N THR A 21 12.92 -18.61 15.26
CA THR A 21 13.61 -18.75 13.98
C THR A 21 12.51 -19.04 12.96
N ARG A 22 11.84 -17.99 12.49
CA ARG A 22 10.89 -18.11 11.38
C ARG A 22 11.76 -18.44 10.18
N LEU A 23 11.84 -19.73 9.85
CA LEU A 23 12.30 -20.14 8.52
C LEU A 23 11.56 -19.25 7.53
N ALA A 24 12.30 -18.58 6.64
CA ALA A 24 11.71 -17.76 5.60
C ALA A 24 10.82 -18.67 4.76
N GLU A 25 9.51 -18.66 5.02
CA GLU A 25 8.52 -19.32 4.18
C GLU A 25 8.67 -18.74 2.78
N SER A 26 9.06 -19.58 1.81
CA SER A 26 9.15 -19.10 0.43
C SER A 26 7.74 -18.78 -0.05
N SER A 27 7.47 -17.50 -0.30
CA SER A 27 6.19 -17.08 -0.86
C SER A 27 6.22 -17.28 -2.37
N ASN A 28 5.29 -18.08 -2.89
CA ASN A 28 5.12 -18.24 -4.32
C ASN A 28 4.52 -16.97 -4.93
N LEU A 29 5.12 -16.48 -6.01
CA LEU A 29 4.53 -15.41 -6.81
C LEU A 29 3.30 -15.92 -7.57
N ASP A 30 2.23 -15.13 -7.53
CA ASP A 30 0.97 -15.42 -8.21
C ASP A 30 0.29 -14.11 -8.68
N MET A 31 -1.01 -14.18 -9.01
CA MET A 31 -1.81 -13.03 -9.42
C MET A 31 -2.44 -12.24 -8.26
N ALA A 32 -2.11 -12.59 -7.01
CA ALA A 32 -2.67 -12.04 -5.78
C ALA A 32 -4.21 -11.99 -5.78
N PRO A 33 -4.89 -13.16 -5.71
CA PRO A 33 -6.35 -13.25 -5.82
C PRO A 33 -7.11 -12.68 -4.62
N ASP A 34 -6.45 -12.57 -3.46
CA ASP A 34 -7.06 -12.09 -2.21
C ASP A 34 -6.85 -10.57 -1.98
N ALA A 35 -6.14 -9.90 -2.89
CA ALA A 35 -5.76 -8.51 -2.74
C ALA A 35 -6.90 -7.53 -3.03
N PHE A 36 -6.96 -6.43 -2.29
CA PHE A 36 -7.76 -5.26 -2.68
C PHE A 36 -7.04 -4.48 -3.78
N ASP A 37 -7.59 -4.51 -4.98
CA ASP A 37 -6.94 -4.00 -6.19
C ASP A 37 -7.79 -2.96 -6.93
N ASP A 38 -8.70 -2.28 -6.25
CA ASP A 38 -9.67 -1.35 -6.83
C ASP A 38 -9.00 -0.26 -7.68
N GLN A 39 -9.50 -0.09 -8.91
CA GLN A 39 -9.02 0.94 -9.85
C GLN A 39 -9.94 2.16 -9.92
N TYR A 40 -11.10 2.10 -9.26
CA TYR A 40 -12.10 3.16 -9.22
C TYR A 40 -12.59 3.59 -10.62
N GLU A 41 -12.70 2.63 -11.54
CA GLU A 41 -13.17 2.87 -12.90
C GLU A 41 -14.66 3.21 -12.89
N GLY A 42 -14.99 4.44 -13.29
CA GLY A 42 -16.37 4.91 -13.38
C GLY A 42 -16.94 5.53 -12.10
N CYS A 43 -16.17 5.63 -11.01
CA CYS A 43 -16.65 6.20 -9.74
C CYS A 43 -15.72 7.25 -9.12
N VAL A 44 -14.82 7.86 -9.90
CA VAL A 44 -13.88 8.87 -9.41
C VAL A 44 -14.62 10.04 -8.77
N GLN A 45 -15.67 10.57 -9.40
CA GLN A 45 -16.37 11.74 -8.89
C GLN A 45 -17.09 11.45 -7.56
N GLU A 46 -17.67 10.26 -7.44
CA GLU A 46 -18.32 9.77 -6.23
C GLU A 46 -17.30 9.57 -5.11
N MET A 47 -16.15 8.97 -5.42
CA MET A 47 -15.08 8.75 -4.45
C MET A 47 -14.43 10.06 -4.01
N GLU A 48 -14.21 11.06 -4.87
CA GLU A 48 -13.73 12.39 -4.46
C GLU A 48 -14.66 13.03 -3.42
N LYS A 49 -15.98 12.83 -3.54
CA LYS A 49 -16.97 13.35 -2.59
C LYS A 49 -16.99 12.56 -1.27
N LYS A 50 -16.80 11.24 -1.35
CA LYS A 50 -16.97 10.33 -0.20
C LYS A 50 -15.68 10.08 0.58
N ALA A 51 -14.52 10.15 -0.06
CA ALA A 51 -13.23 9.84 0.52
C ALA A 51 -12.88 10.68 1.77
N PRO A 52 -13.28 11.97 1.91
CA PRO A 52 -13.07 12.70 3.15
C PRO A 52 -13.77 12.09 4.36
N LEU A 53 -15.00 11.59 4.19
CA LEU A 53 -15.74 10.90 5.26
C LEU A 53 -15.11 9.54 5.57
N LEU A 54 -14.78 8.76 4.52
CA LEU A 54 -14.09 7.48 4.69
C LEU A 54 -12.74 7.62 5.40
N LEU A 55 -12.04 8.73 5.19
CA LEU A 55 -10.77 9.02 5.88
C LEU A 55 -11.00 9.23 7.38
N GLN A 56 -12.06 9.93 7.77
CA GLN A 56 -12.44 10.06 9.19
C GLN A 56 -12.82 8.71 9.81
N GLU A 57 -13.56 7.87 9.08
CA GLU A 57 -13.88 6.51 9.53
C GLU A 57 -12.61 5.66 9.71
N ASP A 58 -11.68 5.72 8.75
CA ASP A 58 -10.40 5.03 8.84
C ASP A 58 -9.60 5.53 10.06
N PHE A 59 -9.55 6.85 10.32
CA PHE A 59 -8.87 7.42 11.49
C PHE A 59 -9.47 6.97 12.83
N ASN A 60 -10.80 6.85 12.91
CA ASN A 60 -11.48 6.39 14.12
C ASN A 60 -11.11 4.95 14.47
N MET A 61 -10.92 4.12 13.45
CA MET A 61 -10.56 2.70 13.62
C MET A 61 -9.04 2.46 13.65
N ASN A 62 -8.25 3.41 13.13
CA ASN A 62 -6.81 3.27 12.96
C ASN A 62 -6.08 4.55 13.41
N LYS A 63 -5.77 4.61 14.71
CA LYS A 63 -5.08 5.74 15.33
C LYS A 63 -3.67 5.96 14.76
N ASP A 64 -2.97 4.90 14.37
CA ASP A 64 -1.64 5.00 13.76
C ASP A 64 -1.72 5.75 12.43
N LEU A 65 -2.70 5.40 11.59
CA LEU A 65 -2.94 6.09 10.31
C LEU A 65 -3.25 7.57 10.54
N LYS A 66 -4.08 7.91 11.54
CA LYS A 66 -4.39 9.30 11.86
C LYS A 66 -3.12 10.10 12.20
N VAL A 67 -2.30 9.58 13.12
CA VAL A 67 -1.07 10.24 13.55
C VAL A 67 -0.09 10.41 12.39
N GLU A 68 0.07 9.38 11.55
CA GLU A 68 0.96 9.47 10.40
C GLU A 68 0.44 10.44 9.34
N TRP A 69 -0.88 10.47 9.11
CA TRP A 69 -1.51 11.42 8.19
C TRP A 69 -1.26 12.87 8.61
N GLU A 70 -1.45 13.20 9.90
CA GLU A 70 -1.20 14.55 10.43
C GLU A 70 0.27 15.00 10.25
N LYS A 71 1.23 14.06 10.39
CA LYS A 71 2.65 14.33 10.10
C LYS A 71 2.88 14.54 8.60
N ALA A 72 2.29 13.68 7.79
CA ALA A 72 2.41 13.73 6.34
C ALA A 72 1.83 15.03 5.76
N GLU A 73 0.75 15.56 6.32
CA GLU A 73 0.18 16.85 5.90
C GLU A 73 1.17 18.01 6.12
N LYS A 74 1.88 18.01 7.26
CA LYS A 74 2.91 19.02 7.55
C LYS A 74 4.05 18.90 6.55
N LYS A 75 4.54 17.68 6.32
CA LYS A 75 5.60 17.42 5.34
C LYS A 75 5.18 17.78 3.92
N TRP A 76 3.96 17.45 3.51
CA TRP A 76 3.40 17.80 2.20
C TRP A 76 3.39 19.33 2.00
N LYS A 77 2.94 20.09 3.01
CA LYS A 77 2.96 21.57 2.97
C LYS A 77 4.37 22.14 2.73
N GLU A 78 5.41 21.52 3.28
CA GLU A 78 6.80 21.95 3.09
C GLU A 78 7.33 21.70 1.67
N ILE A 79 6.89 20.62 1.03
CA ILE A 79 7.45 20.16 -0.26
C ILE A 79 6.58 20.51 -1.47
N LYS A 80 5.27 20.74 -1.29
CA LYS A 80 4.33 20.88 -2.41
C LYS A 80 4.64 22.03 -3.37
N ASN A 81 5.23 23.12 -2.87
CA ASN A 81 5.60 24.27 -3.71
C ASN A 81 6.84 24.00 -4.60
N LYS A 82 7.53 22.87 -4.38
CA LYS A 82 8.72 22.44 -5.15
C LYS A 82 8.37 21.40 -6.21
N ILE A 83 7.10 21.00 -6.30
CA ILE A 83 6.63 19.88 -7.11
C ILE A 83 5.57 20.39 -8.08
N ASN A 84 5.71 20.01 -9.35
CA ASN A 84 4.68 20.24 -10.35
C ASN A 84 3.71 19.05 -10.38
N TYR A 85 2.42 19.31 -10.24
CA TYR A 85 1.36 18.30 -10.33
C TYR A 85 0.18 18.83 -11.17
N PRO A 86 -0.57 17.94 -11.85
CA PRO A 86 -1.60 18.33 -12.79
C PRO A 86 -2.85 18.87 -12.09
N LYS A 87 -3.72 19.52 -12.86
CA LYS A 87 -5.06 19.91 -12.39
C LYS A 87 -5.82 18.67 -11.89
N GLY A 88 -6.49 18.80 -10.75
CA GLY A 88 -7.19 17.70 -10.09
C GLY A 88 -6.33 16.90 -9.11
N PHE A 89 -5.02 17.15 -9.05
CA PHE A 89 -4.18 16.67 -7.96
C PHE A 89 -4.39 17.57 -6.72
N SER A 90 -4.83 16.99 -5.60
CA SER A 90 -5.21 17.69 -4.38
C SER A 90 -4.19 17.48 -3.27
N ASP A 91 -4.33 18.22 -2.17
CA ASP A 91 -3.49 18.02 -0.98
C ASP A 91 -3.67 16.61 -0.37
N TYR A 92 -4.84 15.97 -0.54
CA TYR A 92 -5.06 14.57 -0.12
C TYR A 92 -4.19 13.59 -0.93
N HIS A 93 -4.05 13.81 -2.25
CA HIS A 93 -3.21 12.98 -3.11
C HIS A 93 -1.73 13.09 -2.73
N GLY A 94 -1.23 14.31 -2.52
CA GLY A 94 0.16 14.53 -2.11
C GLY A 94 0.45 13.97 -0.72
N THR A 95 -0.46 14.20 0.23
CA THR A 95 -0.35 13.65 1.59
C THR A 95 -0.35 12.12 1.58
N ALA A 96 -1.19 11.47 0.77
CA ALA A 96 -1.24 10.01 0.68
C ALA A 96 0.10 9.39 0.24
N PHE A 97 0.83 10.03 -0.71
CA PHE A 97 2.18 9.58 -1.05
C PHE A 97 3.13 9.72 0.11
N VAL A 98 3.13 10.87 0.79
CA VAL A 98 3.99 11.11 1.95
C VAL A 98 3.73 10.06 3.04
N VAL A 99 2.47 9.79 3.38
CA VAL A 99 2.07 8.72 4.33
C VAL A 99 2.65 7.37 3.92
N TYR A 100 2.54 7.02 2.64
CA TYR A 100 3.02 5.73 2.14
C TYR A 100 4.55 5.59 2.22
N THR A 101 5.30 6.68 2.09
CA THR A 101 6.77 6.65 2.24
C THR A 101 7.26 6.65 3.69
N GLY A 102 6.36 6.79 4.65
CA GLY A 102 6.68 6.77 6.08
C GLY A 102 6.88 5.35 6.62
N ASN A 103 7.77 5.19 7.62
CA ASN A 103 8.15 3.88 8.16
C ASN A 103 7.06 3.14 8.95
N HIS A 104 5.94 3.78 9.28
CA HIS A 104 4.96 3.24 10.23
C HIS A 104 3.73 2.61 9.57
N ILE A 105 3.34 3.08 8.38
CA ILE A 105 2.05 2.72 7.77
C ILE A 105 2.21 1.73 6.62
N TYR A 106 3.25 1.88 5.78
CA TYR A 106 3.35 1.14 4.53
C TYR A 106 3.30 -0.38 4.72
N ASP A 107 3.95 -0.93 5.74
CA ASP A 107 3.96 -2.37 6.03
C ASP A 107 2.57 -2.89 6.44
N LYS A 108 1.89 -2.20 7.36
CA LYS A 108 0.55 -2.58 7.84
C LYS A 108 -0.49 -2.42 6.73
N PHE A 109 -0.41 -1.31 5.98
CA PHE A 109 -1.28 -1.03 4.86
C PHE A 109 -1.14 -2.10 3.77
N ASN A 110 0.09 -2.38 3.33
CA ASN A 110 0.35 -3.42 2.33
C ASN A 110 -0.07 -4.82 2.81
N GLY A 111 0.08 -5.12 4.10
CA GLY A 111 -0.46 -6.34 4.70
C GLY A 111 -1.97 -6.45 4.59
N ALA A 112 -2.69 -5.39 4.98
CA ALA A 112 -4.14 -5.32 4.90
C ALA A 112 -4.66 -5.44 3.46
N LEU A 113 -3.93 -4.91 2.47
CA LEU A 113 -4.27 -5.07 1.05
C LEU A 113 -4.18 -6.53 0.62
N ARG A 114 -3.07 -7.22 0.88
CA ARG A 114 -2.86 -8.62 0.47
C ARG A 114 -3.91 -9.57 1.03
N GLU A 115 -4.42 -9.28 2.21
CA GLU A 115 -5.35 -10.15 2.95
C GLU A 115 -6.81 -9.68 2.88
N PHE A 116 -7.10 -8.66 2.08
CA PHE A 116 -8.40 -8.00 2.07
C PHE A 116 -9.57 -8.95 1.92
N LYS A 117 -9.53 -9.87 0.94
CA LYS A 117 -10.64 -10.81 0.72
C LYS A 117 -10.87 -11.75 1.92
N LYS A 118 -9.83 -12.03 2.71
CA LYS A 118 -9.90 -12.88 3.90
C LYS A 118 -10.51 -12.15 5.09
N ASN A 119 -10.33 -10.83 5.18
CA ASN A 119 -10.79 -10.02 6.31
C ASN A 119 -11.15 -8.58 5.91
N SER A 120 -12.12 -8.43 5.01
CA SER A 120 -12.47 -7.13 4.43
C SER A 120 -13.13 -6.17 5.42
N SER A 121 -13.75 -6.70 6.49
CA SER A 121 -14.36 -5.90 7.56
C SER A 121 -13.34 -5.14 8.39
N ASN A 122 -12.11 -5.65 8.51
CA ASN A 122 -11.01 -5.02 9.26
C ASN A 122 -10.12 -4.12 8.37
N PHE A 123 -10.60 -3.73 7.19
CA PHE A 123 -9.88 -2.85 6.28
C PHE A 123 -10.12 -1.37 6.61
N HIS A 124 -9.18 -0.77 7.35
CA HIS A 124 -9.21 0.60 7.83
C HIS A 124 -8.24 1.52 7.07
N TYR A 125 -8.22 1.38 5.74
CA TYR A 125 -7.40 2.17 4.81
C TYR A 125 -8.15 2.49 3.51
N LYS A 126 -9.49 2.60 3.57
CA LYS A 126 -10.37 2.81 2.42
C LYS A 126 -10.00 4.09 1.66
N ALA A 127 -9.86 5.20 2.37
CA ALA A 127 -9.55 6.49 1.78
C ALA A 127 -8.07 6.59 1.38
N LEU A 128 -7.15 6.04 2.18
CA LEU A 128 -5.72 6.01 1.82
C LEU A 128 -5.51 5.25 0.51
N HIS A 129 -6.15 4.07 0.35
CA HIS A 129 -6.09 3.31 -0.89
C HIS A 129 -6.63 4.10 -2.09
N TYR A 130 -7.77 4.77 -1.91
CA TYR A 130 -8.34 5.63 -2.95
C TYR A 130 -7.39 6.74 -3.36
N TYR A 131 -6.96 7.57 -2.41
CA TYR A 131 -6.11 8.72 -2.71
C TYR A 131 -4.78 8.31 -3.32
N LEU A 132 -4.17 7.23 -2.85
CA LEU A 132 -2.91 6.74 -3.41
C LEU A 132 -3.09 6.21 -4.84
N THR A 133 -4.16 5.44 -5.08
CA THR A 133 -4.52 4.96 -6.42
C THR A 133 -4.76 6.11 -7.38
N ARG A 134 -5.56 7.09 -6.95
CA ARG A 134 -5.92 8.25 -7.76
C ARG A 134 -4.71 9.14 -8.04
N ALA A 135 -3.85 9.33 -7.06
CA ALA A 135 -2.61 10.09 -7.21
C ALA A 135 -1.68 9.46 -8.25
N LEU A 136 -1.51 8.13 -8.24
CA LEU A 136 -0.75 7.42 -9.27
C LEU A 136 -1.37 7.58 -10.66
N GLN A 137 -2.69 7.45 -10.78
CA GLN A 137 -3.39 7.64 -12.06
C GLN A 137 -3.21 9.05 -12.63
N LEU A 138 -3.27 10.08 -11.77
CA LEU A 138 -3.11 11.47 -12.18
C LEU A 138 -1.68 11.79 -12.61
N LEU A 139 -0.67 11.20 -11.96
CA LEU A 139 0.75 11.47 -12.24
C LEU A 139 1.37 10.54 -13.28
N ASN A 140 0.69 9.46 -13.67
CA ASN A 140 1.22 8.55 -14.69
C ASN A 140 1.37 9.28 -16.04
N ASN A 141 2.60 9.33 -16.54
CA ASN A 141 2.98 10.00 -17.78
C ASN A 141 3.17 9.02 -18.96
N LYS A 142 2.70 7.77 -18.81
CA LYS A 142 2.83 6.66 -19.77
C LYS A 142 4.27 6.23 -20.07
N ASN A 143 5.26 6.73 -19.34
CA ASN A 143 6.64 6.26 -19.45
C ASN A 143 6.83 4.93 -18.71
N CYS A 144 7.78 4.14 -19.20
CA CYS A 144 8.13 2.88 -18.57
C CYS A 144 9.54 2.90 -17.99
N TYR A 145 9.69 2.49 -16.74
CA TYR A 145 10.93 2.52 -15.97
C TYR A 145 11.48 1.13 -15.71
N THR A 146 12.80 1.00 -15.70
CA THR A 146 13.47 -0.16 -15.10
C THR A 146 13.84 0.22 -13.68
N VAL A 147 13.32 -0.52 -12.71
CA VAL A 147 13.43 -0.24 -11.28
C VAL A 147 13.76 -1.51 -10.50
N TYR A 148 14.18 -1.33 -9.25
CA TYR A 148 14.67 -2.40 -8.40
C TYR A 148 13.91 -2.43 -7.08
N ARG A 149 13.53 -3.63 -6.63
CA ARG A 149 12.90 -3.82 -5.32
C ARG A 149 13.62 -4.93 -4.57
N GLY A 150 14.12 -4.61 -3.39
CA GLY A 150 14.67 -5.60 -2.47
C GLY A 150 13.63 -6.06 -1.47
N THR A 151 13.76 -7.29 -1.03
CA THR A 151 13.03 -7.81 0.12
C THR A 151 13.86 -8.87 0.82
N ARG A 152 13.74 -8.96 2.14
CA ARG A 152 14.37 -10.02 2.95
C ARG A 152 13.74 -11.39 2.72
N ASN A 153 12.53 -11.45 2.17
CA ASN A 153 11.84 -12.70 1.88
C ASN A 153 12.38 -13.32 0.58
N LYS A 154 12.47 -14.65 0.55
CA LYS A 154 12.78 -15.39 -0.67
C LYS A 154 11.49 -15.73 -1.40
N PHE A 155 11.34 -15.24 -2.62
CA PHE A 155 10.20 -15.55 -3.47
C PHE A 155 10.55 -16.65 -4.47
N SER A 156 9.58 -17.49 -4.77
CA SER A 156 9.65 -18.53 -5.80
C SER A 156 8.63 -18.25 -6.89
N TYR A 157 8.90 -18.76 -8.09
CA TYR A 157 7.97 -18.69 -9.22
C TYR A 157 7.76 -20.10 -9.76
N THR A 158 6.51 -20.46 -10.02
CA THR A 158 6.13 -21.83 -10.43
C THR A 158 6.53 -22.16 -11.88
N GLY A 159 7.12 -21.21 -12.60
CA GLY A 159 7.49 -21.34 -14.01
C GLY A 159 6.38 -20.98 -14.98
N LYS A 160 5.15 -20.75 -14.51
CA LYS A 160 3.97 -20.45 -15.33
C LYS A 160 3.12 -19.32 -14.77
N GLY A 161 2.40 -18.66 -15.66
CA GLY A 161 1.42 -17.62 -15.33
C GLY A 161 2.03 -16.22 -15.20
N SER A 162 1.15 -15.23 -15.10
CA SER A 162 1.53 -13.84 -14.86
C SER A 162 1.63 -13.58 -13.37
N VAL A 163 2.32 -12.50 -13.00
CA VAL A 163 2.52 -12.12 -11.59
C VAL A 163 2.00 -10.71 -11.35
N ARG A 164 1.42 -10.52 -10.16
CA ARG A 164 0.99 -9.23 -9.63
C ARG A 164 1.32 -9.17 -8.14
N PHE A 165 1.70 -8.00 -7.62
CA PHE A 165 2.13 -7.88 -6.22
C PHE A 165 0.97 -7.97 -5.21
N GLY A 166 -0.26 -7.60 -5.60
CA GLY A 166 -1.41 -7.61 -4.67
C GLY A 166 -1.37 -6.52 -3.59
N GLN A 167 -0.49 -5.55 -3.76
CA GLN A 167 -0.32 -4.39 -2.91
C GLN A 167 0.40 -3.31 -3.74
N PHE A 168 0.52 -2.10 -3.19
CA PHE A 168 1.45 -1.15 -3.76
C PHE A 168 2.87 -1.66 -3.59
N ALA A 169 3.69 -1.49 -4.62
CA ALA A 169 5.06 -1.98 -4.63
C ALA A 169 6.03 -0.82 -4.78
N SER A 170 6.66 -0.44 -3.65
CA SER A 170 7.82 0.45 -3.65
C SER A 170 8.98 -0.20 -4.38
N SER A 171 9.63 0.59 -5.22
CA SER A 171 10.84 0.23 -5.93
C SER A 171 11.74 1.46 -6.03
N SER A 172 12.99 1.28 -6.44
CA SER A 172 13.96 2.37 -6.57
C SER A 172 14.55 2.38 -7.97
N PHE A 173 14.86 3.56 -8.49
CA PHE A 173 15.78 3.68 -9.63
C PHE A 173 17.19 3.19 -9.29
N ASP A 174 17.56 3.16 -8.02
CA ASP A 174 18.88 2.77 -7.54
C ASP A 174 18.91 1.32 -7.06
N LYS A 175 19.62 0.48 -7.81
CA LYS A 175 19.79 -0.94 -7.46
C LYS A 175 20.46 -1.12 -6.10
N LYS A 176 21.37 -0.22 -5.70
CA LYS A 176 22.06 -0.33 -4.40
C LYS A 176 21.10 -0.12 -3.23
N VAL A 177 20.18 0.83 -3.37
CA VAL A 177 19.11 1.04 -2.38
C VAL A 177 18.31 -0.25 -2.17
N ALA A 178 17.89 -0.90 -3.27
CA ALA A 178 17.16 -2.16 -3.19
C ALA A 178 18.00 -3.31 -2.56
N LEU A 179 19.27 -3.43 -2.93
CA LEU A 179 20.15 -4.48 -2.41
C LEU A 179 20.47 -4.31 -0.93
N ASP A 180 20.98 -3.13 -0.57
CA ASP A 180 21.68 -2.89 0.69
C ASP A 180 20.74 -2.44 1.80
N ILE A 181 19.71 -1.65 1.47
CA ILE A 181 18.76 -1.10 2.46
C ILE A 181 17.57 -2.03 2.65
N PHE A 182 17.02 -2.55 1.56
CA PHE A 182 15.77 -3.33 1.58
C PHE A 182 15.97 -4.85 1.54
N GLY A 183 17.21 -5.32 1.72
CA GLY A 183 17.51 -6.75 1.94
C GLY A 183 17.55 -7.59 0.68
N GLY A 184 17.64 -6.99 -0.52
CA GLY A 184 17.78 -7.73 -1.77
C GLY A 184 19.06 -8.57 -1.86
N ALA A 185 20.08 -8.26 -1.05
CA ALA A 185 21.33 -9.02 -0.98
C ALA A 185 21.20 -10.38 -0.27
N SER A 186 20.18 -10.58 0.58
CA SER A 186 19.98 -11.84 1.34
C SER A 186 18.62 -12.52 1.11
N GLY A 187 17.64 -11.78 0.58
CA GLY A 187 16.33 -12.33 0.19
C GLY A 187 16.16 -12.38 -1.32
N THR A 188 15.26 -11.55 -1.85
CA THR A 188 14.96 -11.43 -3.28
C THR A 188 15.27 -10.03 -3.78
N LEU A 189 15.99 -9.95 -4.89
CA LEU A 189 16.09 -8.74 -5.69
C LEU A 189 15.19 -8.88 -6.92
N PHE A 190 14.19 -8.01 -7.02
CA PHE A 190 13.39 -7.84 -8.21
C PHE A 190 14.03 -6.78 -9.12
N THR A 191 14.17 -7.09 -10.41
CA THR A 191 14.37 -6.12 -11.48
C THR A 191 13.08 -6.02 -12.27
N ILE A 192 12.45 -4.86 -12.28
CA ILE A 192 11.07 -4.67 -12.73
C ILE A 192 11.06 -3.68 -13.87
N LYS A 193 10.46 -4.03 -15.01
CA LYS A 193 10.03 -3.08 -16.03
C LYS A 193 8.57 -2.72 -15.74
N THR A 194 8.34 -1.52 -15.23
CA THR A 194 6.99 -0.99 -14.93
C THR A 194 6.62 0.10 -15.94
N CYS A 195 5.37 0.17 -16.34
CA CYS A 195 4.80 1.25 -17.16
C CYS A 195 3.68 2.02 -16.42
N LEU A 196 3.21 1.46 -15.29
CA LEU A 196 2.22 2.11 -14.43
C LEU A 196 2.85 2.81 -13.23
N GLY A 197 4.10 2.49 -12.89
CA GLY A 197 4.82 3.10 -11.78
C GLY A 197 5.08 4.59 -11.97
N VAL A 198 5.03 5.34 -10.86
CA VAL A 198 5.25 6.78 -10.82
C VAL A 198 6.47 7.09 -9.98
N ASN A 199 7.35 7.96 -10.48
CA ASN A 199 8.44 8.51 -9.68
C ASN A 199 7.88 9.41 -8.58
N ILE A 200 7.97 8.97 -7.33
CA ILE A 200 7.48 9.70 -6.16
C ILE A 200 8.62 10.26 -5.31
N THR A 201 9.84 10.33 -5.83
CA THR A 201 11.03 10.88 -5.14
C THR A 201 10.75 12.26 -4.51
N GLY A 202 10.05 13.13 -5.24
CA GLY A 202 9.69 14.47 -4.76
C GLY A 202 8.68 14.50 -3.62
N PHE A 203 7.89 13.43 -3.45
CA PHE A 203 6.84 13.31 -2.43
C PHE A 203 7.32 12.57 -1.16
N SER A 204 8.48 11.93 -1.22
CA SER A 204 8.95 11.02 -0.17
C SER A 204 9.54 11.74 1.06
N TYR A 205 9.40 11.13 2.24
CA TYR A 205 10.24 11.46 3.41
C TYR A 205 11.73 11.21 3.14
N TYR A 206 12.06 10.29 2.24
CA TYR A 206 13.41 9.84 1.94
C TYR A 206 13.72 9.96 0.44
N PRO A 207 13.91 11.19 -0.10
CA PRO A 207 14.21 11.38 -1.53
C PRO A 207 15.47 10.62 -2.01
N SER A 208 16.41 10.30 -1.12
CA SER A 208 17.58 9.47 -1.41
C SER A 208 17.25 8.05 -1.87
N GLU A 209 16.05 7.54 -1.54
CA GLU A 209 15.59 6.22 -1.97
C GLU A 209 15.19 6.19 -3.45
N LYS A 210 15.04 7.35 -4.10
CA LYS A 210 14.67 7.49 -5.52
C LYS A 210 13.46 6.63 -5.89
N GLU A 211 12.42 6.72 -5.06
CA GLU A 211 11.31 5.78 -5.07
C GLU A 211 10.44 5.93 -6.31
N VAL A 212 10.10 4.78 -6.91
CA VAL A 212 9.04 4.59 -7.90
C VAL A 212 7.99 3.70 -7.28
N LEU A 213 6.77 4.21 -7.18
CA LEU A 213 5.65 3.48 -6.62
C LEU A 213 4.81 2.86 -7.73
N ILE A 214 4.67 1.53 -7.67
CA ILE A 214 3.92 0.74 -8.64
C ILE A 214 2.52 0.44 -8.07
N PRO A 215 1.44 0.67 -8.84
CA PRO A 215 0.08 0.40 -8.37
C PRO A 215 -0.21 -1.09 -8.23
N VAL A 216 -1.23 -1.39 -7.42
CA VAL A 216 -1.65 -2.77 -7.08
C VAL A 216 -2.01 -3.62 -8.31
N TYR A 217 -2.48 -2.99 -9.38
CA TYR A 217 -3.08 -3.63 -10.55
C TYR A 217 -2.14 -3.79 -11.76
N GLU A 218 -0.85 -3.48 -11.64
CA GLU A 218 0.11 -3.79 -12.71
C GLU A 218 0.42 -5.29 -12.73
N VAL A 219 0.31 -5.91 -13.91
CA VAL A 219 0.55 -7.34 -14.14
C VAL A 219 1.80 -7.51 -14.99
N PHE A 220 2.66 -8.45 -14.62
CA PHE A 220 3.87 -8.80 -15.33
C PHE A 220 3.69 -10.14 -16.03
N ASN A 221 3.62 -10.12 -17.36
CA ASN A 221 3.36 -11.33 -18.15
C ASN A 221 4.59 -12.19 -18.39
N LYS A 222 5.79 -11.64 -18.17
CA LYS A 222 7.05 -12.35 -18.34
C LYS A 222 7.84 -12.31 -17.04
N VAL A 223 8.04 -13.49 -16.45
CA VAL A 223 8.83 -13.69 -15.23
C VAL A 223 10.04 -14.55 -15.56
N THR A 224 11.22 -14.12 -15.12
CA THR A 224 12.46 -14.90 -15.24
C THR A 224 13.13 -14.95 -13.89
N VAL A 225 13.43 -16.16 -13.41
CA VAL A 225 14.17 -16.37 -12.16
C VAL A 225 15.58 -16.80 -12.51
N ILE A 226 16.55 -16.06 -12.00
CA ILE A 226 17.97 -16.41 -12.12
C ILE A 226 18.46 -16.81 -10.72
N PRO A 227 18.78 -18.09 -10.49
CA PRO A 227 19.45 -18.51 -9.27
C PRO A 227 20.78 -17.77 -9.13
N SER A 228 21.03 -17.13 -7.99
CA SER A 228 22.23 -16.33 -7.74
C SER A 228 22.98 -16.89 -6.54
N GLY A 229 23.77 -17.93 -6.77
CA GLY A 229 24.55 -18.58 -5.71
C GLY A 229 23.71 -18.91 -4.46
N LYS A 230 24.36 -19.06 -3.29
CA LYS A 230 23.66 -19.39 -2.03
C LYS A 230 23.01 -18.18 -1.33
N ALA A 231 23.25 -16.94 -1.77
CA ALA A 231 22.88 -15.75 -0.99
C ALA A 231 21.46 -15.22 -1.28
N ASN A 232 21.15 -14.86 -2.54
CA ASN A 232 19.88 -14.21 -2.91
C ASN A 232 19.21 -14.81 -4.15
N VAL A 233 17.94 -14.47 -4.36
CA VAL A 233 17.16 -14.83 -5.56
C VAL A 233 17.01 -13.58 -6.43
N ASN A 234 17.35 -13.67 -7.72
CA ASN A 234 17.09 -12.59 -8.67
C ASN A 234 15.87 -12.92 -9.52
N ILE A 235 14.87 -12.03 -9.50
CA ILE A 235 13.63 -12.19 -10.28
C ILE A 235 13.47 -10.98 -11.20
N PHE A 236 13.25 -11.24 -12.48
CA PHE A 236 12.97 -10.23 -13.48
C PHE A 236 11.48 -10.26 -13.82
N LEU A 237 10.82 -9.12 -13.65
CA LEU A 237 9.41 -8.90 -13.99
C LEU A 237 9.35 -7.97 -15.21
N ASN A 238 8.83 -8.48 -16.32
CA ASN A 238 8.81 -7.81 -17.61
C ASN A 238 7.43 -7.93 -18.28
N SER A 239 7.29 -7.29 -19.45
CA SER A 239 6.04 -7.22 -20.20
C SER A 239 4.88 -6.72 -19.32
N PRO A 240 5.04 -5.53 -18.70
CA PRO A 240 4.01 -4.96 -17.84
C PRO A 240 2.76 -4.63 -18.65
N GLN A 241 1.61 -4.83 -18.02
CA GLN A 241 0.33 -4.39 -18.54
C GLN A 241 -0.57 -3.91 -17.40
N ARG A 242 -1.52 -3.05 -17.74
CA ARG A 242 -2.64 -2.75 -16.84
C ARG A 242 -3.53 -3.99 -16.73
N GLY A 243 -3.55 -4.62 -15.55
CA GLY A 243 -4.40 -5.76 -15.28
C GLY A 243 -5.84 -5.35 -15.03
N LYS A 244 -6.78 -6.27 -15.29
CA LYS A 244 -8.15 -6.16 -14.79
C LYS A 244 -8.13 -6.44 -13.28
N SER A 245 -8.83 -5.61 -12.51
CA SER A 245 -8.97 -5.79 -11.06
C SER A 245 -10.13 -6.73 -10.70
N ASN A 246 -10.01 -7.36 -9.54
CA ASN A 246 -11.06 -8.17 -8.94
C ASN A 246 -12.14 -7.29 -8.28
N PHE A 247 -11.73 -6.14 -7.75
CA PHE A 247 -12.63 -5.14 -7.17
C PHE A 247 -12.72 -3.92 -8.09
N ASN A 248 -13.89 -3.30 -8.14
CA ASN A 248 -14.08 -2.00 -8.76
C ASN A 248 -15.12 -1.21 -8.00
N CYS A 249 -14.78 0.02 -7.62
CA CYS A 249 -15.67 0.98 -7.00
C CYS A 249 -16.33 0.46 -5.70
N PHE A 250 -15.62 -0.40 -4.95
CA PHE A 250 -16.15 -1.18 -3.84
C PHE A 250 -16.71 -0.31 -2.71
N TYR A 251 -16.08 0.83 -2.45
CA TYR A 251 -16.52 1.79 -1.43
C TYR A 251 -17.28 3.00 -2.00
N SER A 252 -17.51 3.05 -3.32
CA SER A 252 -18.20 4.18 -3.95
C SER A 252 -19.70 4.19 -3.71
N SER A 253 -20.33 3.01 -3.64
CA SER A 253 -21.74 2.87 -3.32
C SER A 253 -21.97 3.31 -1.89
N GLY A 254 -22.60 4.47 -1.73
CA GLY A 254 -23.30 4.81 -0.49
C GLY A 254 -24.44 3.82 -0.28
N THR A 255 -24.78 3.61 0.98
CA THR A 255 -25.99 2.97 1.50
C THR A 255 -27.29 3.62 0.97
N ARG A 256 -27.48 3.69 -0.34
CA ARG A 256 -28.80 3.98 -0.93
C ARG A 256 -29.73 2.77 -0.80
N ASP A 257 -29.16 1.57 -0.67
CA ASP A 257 -29.89 0.30 -0.52
C ASP A 257 -29.69 -0.36 0.87
N SER A 258 -29.32 0.40 1.90
CA SER A 258 -29.42 -0.15 3.26
C SER A 258 -30.88 -0.09 3.69
N PRO A 259 -31.50 -1.19 4.16
CA PRO A 259 -32.86 -1.18 4.71
C PRO A 259 -33.04 -0.09 5.78
N ALA A 260 -31.99 0.19 6.56
CA ALA A 260 -32.00 1.23 7.58
C ALA A 260 -32.13 2.65 6.99
N PHE A 261 -31.52 2.92 5.84
CA PHE A 261 -31.60 4.22 5.18
C PHE A 261 -32.96 4.41 4.50
N LEU A 262 -33.48 3.35 3.85
CA LEU A 262 -34.85 3.34 3.32
C LEU A 262 -35.89 3.53 4.43
N LEU A 263 -35.72 2.84 5.57
CA LEU A 263 -36.55 3.04 6.76
C LEU A 263 -36.48 4.47 7.29
N LEU A 264 -35.30 5.09 7.33
CA LEU A 264 -35.14 6.47 7.77
C LEU A 264 -35.87 7.46 6.85
N VAL A 265 -35.75 7.28 5.53
CA VAL A 265 -36.45 8.10 4.54
C VAL A 265 -37.96 7.92 4.64
N VAL A 266 -38.43 6.68 4.82
CA VAL A 266 -39.86 6.38 5.00
C VAL A 266 -40.39 6.99 6.30
N LEU A 267 -39.66 6.85 7.42
CA LEU A 267 -40.05 7.42 8.72
C LEU A 267 -40.11 8.95 8.69
N LEU A 268 -39.11 9.61 8.08
CA LEU A 268 -39.10 11.07 7.92
C LEU A 268 -40.26 11.53 7.02
N SER A 269 -40.57 10.79 5.96
CA SER A 269 -41.70 11.10 5.07
C SER A 269 -43.04 10.96 5.79
N LEU A 270 -43.22 9.91 6.59
CA LEU A 270 -44.40 9.69 7.43
C LEU A 270 -44.56 10.80 8.49
N LEU A 271 -43.47 11.22 9.14
CA LEU A 271 -43.48 12.31 10.12
C LEU A 271 -43.94 13.64 9.49
N VAL A 272 -43.48 13.95 8.27
CA VAL A 272 -43.90 15.15 7.53
C VAL A 272 -45.37 15.08 7.13
N GLN A 273 -45.89 13.89 6.80
CA GLN A 273 -47.31 13.70 6.47
C GLN A 273 -48.23 13.72 7.71
N LEU A 274 -47.70 13.48 8.91
CA LEU A 274 -48.44 13.52 10.18
C LEU A 274 -48.44 14.92 10.83
N LEU A 275 -47.66 15.87 10.31
CA LEU A 275 -47.59 17.24 10.80
C LEU A 275 -48.81 18.15 10.51
N PRO A 276 -49.72 17.90 9.54
CA PRO A 276 -50.92 18.71 9.39
C PRO A 276 -52.07 18.12 10.21
N LEU A 277 -52.04 18.27 11.54
CA LEU A 277 -53.21 18.12 12.42
C LEU A 277 -53.04 18.69 13.84
N ALA A 278 -51.96 19.42 14.12
CA ALA A 278 -51.70 19.99 15.45
C ALA A 278 -51.93 21.51 15.54
N GLU A 279 -52.51 22.14 14.52
CA GLU A 279 -53.01 23.51 14.58
C GLU A 279 -54.44 23.56 14.03
N LEU A 280 -55.43 23.18 14.86
CA LEU A 280 -56.79 23.69 14.82
C LEU A 280 -57.45 23.52 16.20
#